data_AF-A0A945I2K3-F1
#
_entry.id   AF-A0A945I2K3-F1
#
_cell.length_a   1.000
_cell.length_b   1.000
_cell.length_c   1.000
_cell.angle_alpha   90.00
_cell.angle_beta   90.00
_cell.angle_gamma   90.00
#
_symmetry.space_group_name_H-M   'P 1'
#
loop_
_entity.id
_entity.type
_entity.pdbx_description
1 polymer ?
#
loop_
_entity_poly.entity_id
_entity_poly.type
_entity_poly.pdbx_seq_one_letter_code
_entity_poly.pdbx_strand_id
1 'polypeptide(L)'
;YSLTNNKDKAVKVSNRIKKHLDRNKSEGIYLSDAFKKLAFSEVLELLFGLPVCLLGCILNLLPFLLVKKIFKSIQVKEAFRGSVAMIIGLFIFLFWYISVVIISTLITKISIIGILIFIVGYLSGLYAISWSKLFFIFSQKLSVYRMKKLKSKAYHEIRTEQKNLLEALNKFRTVFDLKNN
;
A
#
# COMPACT_ATOMS: atom_id res chain seq x y z
N TYR A 1 -40.61 -3.64 4.42
CA TYR A 1 -39.50 -3.27 5.33
C TYR A 1 -38.25 -4.17 5.24
N SER A 2 -38.28 -5.35 4.61
CA SER A 2 -37.10 -6.26 4.53
C SER A 2 -36.19 -6.04 3.29
N LEU A 3 -36.73 -5.57 2.16
CA LEU A 3 -36.00 -5.43 0.89
C LEU A 3 -35.07 -4.19 0.84
N THR A 4 -35.49 -3.06 1.39
CA THR A 4 -34.67 -1.82 1.48
C THR A 4 -33.47 -2.02 2.40
N ASN A 5 -33.65 -2.65 3.56
CA ASN A 5 -32.57 -2.95 4.51
C ASN A 5 -31.52 -3.91 3.91
N ASN A 6 -31.93 -4.89 3.09
CA ASN A 6 -31.01 -5.77 2.38
C ASN A 6 -30.27 -5.08 1.23
N LYS A 7 -30.93 -4.17 0.50
CA LYS A 7 -30.27 -3.32 -0.50
C LYS A 7 -29.22 -2.42 0.14
N ASP A 8 -29.53 -1.76 1.24
CA ASP A 8 -28.57 -0.88 1.95
C ASP A 8 -27.38 -1.66 2.51
N LYS A 9 -27.62 -2.86 3.06
CA LYS A 9 -26.54 -3.77 3.47
C LYS A 9 -25.68 -4.19 2.28
N ALA A 10 -26.28 -4.55 1.14
CA ALA A 10 -25.55 -4.94 -0.07
C ALA A 10 -24.71 -3.80 -0.63
N VAL A 11 -25.26 -2.58 -0.69
CA VAL A 11 -24.52 -1.37 -1.12
C VAL A 11 -23.36 -1.07 -0.17
N LYS A 12 -23.58 -1.17 1.15
CA LYS A 12 -22.53 -0.96 2.15
C LYS A 12 -21.40 -2.00 2.03
N VAL A 13 -21.73 -3.25 1.78
CA VAL A 13 -20.75 -4.33 1.55
C VAL A 13 -20.00 -4.12 0.24
N SER A 14 -20.71 -3.80 -0.85
CA SER A 14 -20.10 -3.48 -2.15
C SER A 14 -19.11 -2.32 -2.05
N ASN A 15 -19.49 -1.23 -1.38
CA ASN A 15 -18.61 -0.07 -1.16
C ASN A 15 -17.35 -0.43 -0.35
N ARG A 16 -17.47 -1.32 0.66
CA ARG A 16 -16.31 -1.82 1.40
C ARG A 16 -15.40 -2.65 0.50
N ILE A 17 -15.96 -3.59 -0.27
CA ILE A 17 -15.21 -4.46 -1.18
C ILE A 17 -14.49 -3.62 -2.23
N LYS A 18 -15.19 -2.65 -2.85
CA LYS A 18 -14.61 -1.72 -3.82
C LYS A 18 -13.45 -0.92 -3.21
N LYS A 19 -13.63 -0.36 -2.01
CA LYS A 19 -12.57 0.35 -1.29
C LYS A 19 -11.34 -0.53 -1.01
N HIS A 20 -11.55 -1.80 -0.67
CA HIS A 20 -10.45 -2.75 -0.45
C HIS A 20 -9.74 -3.14 -1.76
N LEU A 21 -10.49 -3.36 -2.83
CA LEU A 21 -9.95 -3.66 -4.17
C LEU A 21 -9.16 -2.47 -4.73
N ASP A 22 -9.69 -1.26 -4.63
CA ASP A 22 -9.02 -0.04 -5.12
C ASP A 22 -7.69 0.20 -4.39
N ARG A 23 -7.66 -0.02 -3.08
CA ARG A 23 -6.42 0.06 -2.29
C ARG A 23 -5.40 -0.97 -2.75
N ASN A 24 -5.79 -2.23 -2.83
CA ASN A 24 -4.91 -3.33 -3.25
C ASN A 24 -4.39 -3.14 -4.68
N LYS A 25 -5.24 -2.68 -5.61
CA LYS A 25 -4.86 -2.39 -7.00
C LYS A 25 -3.86 -1.24 -7.10
N SER A 26 -4.05 -0.17 -6.32
CA SER A 26 -3.14 0.98 -6.30
C SER A 26 -1.74 0.65 -5.75
N GLU A 27 -1.64 -0.34 -4.86
CA GLU A 27 -0.39 -0.74 -4.23
C GLU A 27 0.34 -1.88 -4.98
N GLY A 28 -0.30 -2.45 -6.02
CA GLY A 28 0.20 -3.60 -6.79
C GLY A 28 0.09 -4.93 -6.05
N ILE A 29 -0.77 -5.00 -5.02
CA ILE A 29 -0.88 -6.14 -4.11
C ILE A 29 -2.07 -7.00 -4.54
N TYR A 30 -1.82 -8.24 -4.91
CA TYR A 30 -2.88 -9.14 -5.34
C TYR A 30 -3.46 -9.91 -4.17
N LEU A 31 -4.78 -10.11 -4.19
CA LEU A 31 -5.49 -10.94 -3.21
C LEU A 31 -4.91 -12.36 -3.14
N SER A 32 -4.35 -12.87 -4.24
CA SER A 32 -3.66 -14.16 -4.30
C SER A 32 -2.40 -14.23 -3.42
N ASP A 33 -1.70 -13.10 -3.21
CA ASP A 33 -0.48 -13.06 -2.40
C ASP A 33 -0.76 -13.33 -0.91
N ALA A 34 -1.94 -12.93 -0.42
CA ALA A 34 -2.38 -13.20 0.95
C ALA A 34 -2.61 -14.70 1.23
N PHE A 35 -2.84 -15.52 0.20
CA PHE A 35 -3.03 -16.96 0.34
C PHE A 35 -1.73 -17.77 0.15
N LYS A 36 -0.61 -17.12 -0.19
CA LYS A 36 0.70 -17.79 -0.27
C LYS A 36 1.18 -18.21 1.13
N LYS A 37 2.01 -19.25 1.19
CA LYS A 37 2.62 -19.70 2.44
C LYS A 37 3.49 -18.57 3.02
N LEU A 38 3.49 -18.46 4.34
CA LEU A 38 4.40 -17.57 5.06
C LEU A 38 5.84 -18.10 4.89
N ALA A 39 6.74 -17.28 4.35
CA ALA A 39 8.14 -17.65 4.23
C ALA A 39 8.91 -17.17 5.46
N PHE A 40 9.86 -17.96 5.95
CA PHE A 40 10.72 -17.56 7.07
C PHE A 40 11.62 -16.38 6.71
N SER A 41 12.07 -16.30 5.44
CA SER A 41 12.82 -15.16 4.92
C SER A 41 12.06 -13.84 5.03
N GLU A 42 10.75 -13.84 4.79
CA GLU A 42 9.90 -12.64 4.94
C GLU A 42 9.89 -12.15 6.40
N VAL A 43 9.89 -13.06 7.37
CA VAL A 43 9.91 -12.72 8.81
C VAL A 43 11.24 -12.09 9.19
N LEU A 44 12.35 -12.65 8.72
CA LEU A 44 13.69 -12.09 8.97
C LEU A 44 13.84 -10.72 8.33
N GLU A 45 13.42 -10.55 7.08
CA GLU A 45 13.44 -9.27 6.38
C GLU A 45 12.59 -8.21 7.10
N LEU A 46 11.43 -8.61 7.63
CA LEU A 46 10.59 -7.75 8.46
C LEU A 46 11.29 -7.30 9.74
N LEU A 47 11.95 -8.22 10.45
CA LEU A 47 12.62 -7.93 11.72
C LEU A 47 13.87 -7.06 11.53
N PHE A 48 14.75 -7.43 10.59
CA PHE A 48 15.99 -6.70 10.31
C PHE A 48 15.76 -5.41 9.52
N GLY A 49 14.69 -5.33 8.74
CA GLY A 49 14.30 -4.12 8.02
C GLY A 49 13.65 -3.06 8.92
N LEU A 50 13.17 -3.43 10.11
CA LEU A 50 12.46 -2.52 11.00
C LEU A 50 13.29 -1.27 11.40
N PRO A 51 14.58 -1.36 11.80
CA PRO A 51 15.36 -0.18 12.17
C PRO A 51 15.53 0.81 11.01
N VAL A 52 15.82 0.30 9.81
CA VAL A 52 15.96 1.13 8.60
C VAL A 52 14.61 1.77 8.23
N CYS A 53 13.52 1.01 8.35
CA CYS A 53 12.17 1.52 8.14
C CYS A 53 11.82 2.62 9.16
N LEU A 54 12.17 2.46 10.44
CA LEU A 54 11.92 3.47 11.47
C LEU A 54 12.67 4.77 11.18
N LEU A 55 13.95 4.68 10.77
CA LEU A 55 14.72 5.85 10.35
C LEU A 55 14.09 6.54 9.14
N GLY A 56 13.72 5.77 8.12
CA GLY A 56 13.05 6.29 6.93
C GLY A 56 11.71 6.96 7.28
N CYS A 57 10.93 6.36 8.17
CA CYS A 57 9.70 6.94 8.69
C CYS A 57 9.97 8.25 9.41
N ILE A 58 10.90 8.31 10.37
CA ILE A 58 11.18 9.53 11.14
C ILE A 58 11.61 10.67 10.21
N LEU A 59 12.54 10.42 9.29
CA LEU A 59 13.09 11.45 8.41
C LEU A 59 12.11 11.93 7.35
N ASN A 60 11.12 11.10 6.97
CA ASN A 60 10.20 11.40 5.87
C ASN A 60 8.74 11.60 6.31
N LEU A 61 8.40 11.39 7.58
CA LEU A 61 7.03 11.50 8.06
C LEU A 61 6.45 12.89 7.79
N LEU A 62 7.23 13.95 8.06
CA LEU A 62 6.77 15.31 7.86
C LEU A 62 6.45 15.62 6.39
N PRO A 63 7.36 15.43 5.41
CA PRO A 63 7.04 15.68 4.01
C PRO A 63 5.89 14.79 3.51
N PHE A 64 5.79 13.53 3.96
CA PHE A 64 4.65 12.67 3.61
C PHE A 64 3.30 13.22 4.09
N LEU A 65 3.24 13.72 5.33
CA LEU A 65 2.02 14.33 5.87
C LEU A 65 1.65 15.62 5.13
N LEU A 66 2.66 16.44 4.79
CA LEU A 66 2.47 17.67 4.03
C LEU A 66 1.93 17.39 2.61
N VAL A 67 2.54 16.45 1.88
CA VAL A 67 2.06 16.01 0.56
C VAL A 67 0.60 15.58 0.65
N LYS A 68 0.27 14.72 1.63
CA LYS A 68 -1.10 14.22 1.81
C LYS A 68 -2.10 15.34 2.14
N LYS A 69 -1.70 16.31 2.97
CA LYS A 69 -2.55 17.45 3.35
C LYS A 69 -2.81 18.36 2.16
N ILE A 70 -1.77 18.76 1.44
CA ILE A 70 -1.86 19.63 0.28
C ILE A 70 -2.67 18.95 -0.83
N PHE A 71 -2.34 17.69 -1.14
CA PHE A 71 -3.03 16.95 -2.19
C PHE A 71 -4.53 16.78 -1.95
N LYS A 72 -4.94 16.56 -0.70
CA LYS A 72 -6.37 16.48 -0.34
C LYS A 72 -7.10 17.81 -0.48
N SER A 73 -6.38 18.92 -0.39
CA SER A 73 -6.96 20.26 -0.52
C SER A 73 -7.25 20.64 -1.97
N ILE A 74 -6.68 19.93 -2.95
CA ILE A 74 -6.78 20.26 -4.37
C ILE A 74 -7.80 19.34 -5.02
N GLN A 75 -8.78 19.93 -5.73
CA GLN A 75 -9.70 19.17 -6.57
C GLN A 75 -9.04 18.87 -7.91
N VAL A 76 -8.61 17.61 -8.10
CA VAL A 76 -7.96 17.15 -9.33
C VAL A 76 -8.82 16.09 -9.98
N LYS A 77 -9.01 16.18 -11.31
CA LYS A 77 -9.64 15.11 -12.10
C LYS A 77 -8.86 13.80 -11.91
N GLU A 78 -9.56 12.67 -11.82
CA GLU A 78 -8.94 11.36 -11.53
C GLU A 78 -7.80 11.01 -12.50
N ALA A 79 -7.93 11.38 -13.78
CA ALA A 79 -6.92 11.14 -14.81
C ALA A 79 -5.56 11.83 -14.54
N PHE A 80 -5.55 12.98 -13.85
CA PHE A 80 -4.32 13.74 -13.56
C PHE A 80 -3.81 13.55 -12.12
N ARG A 81 -4.54 12.74 -11.34
CA ARG A 81 -4.31 12.58 -9.90
C ARG A 81 -2.89 12.07 -9.61
N GLY A 82 -2.37 11.15 -10.43
CA GLY A 82 -1.01 10.64 -10.30
C GLY A 82 0.07 11.70 -10.58
N SER A 83 -0.02 12.39 -11.72
CA SER A 83 0.96 13.41 -12.12
C SER A 83 1.01 14.59 -11.14
N VAL A 84 -0.16 15.05 -10.67
CA VAL A 84 -0.22 16.14 -9.68
C VAL A 84 0.36 15.70 -8.33
N ALA A 85 0.07 14.47 -7.89
CA ALA A 85 0.68 13.93 -6.68
C ALA A 85 2.22 13.86 -6.80
N MET A 86 2.74 13.48 -7.96
CA MET A 86 4.17 13.42 -8.22
C MET A 86 4.82 14.80 -8.15
N ILE A 87 4.24 15.81 -8.80
CA ILE A 87 4.78 17.19 -8.81
C ILE A 87 4.78 17.77 -7.39
N ILE A 88 3.67 17.65 -6.66
CA ILE A 88 3.57 18.10 -5.26
C ILE A 88 4.58 17.37 -4.37
N GLY A 89 4.69 16.05 -4.56
CA GLY A 89 5.70 15.23 -3.89
C GLY A 89 7.11 15.75 -4.12
N LEU A 90 7.49 15.93 -5.38
CA LEU A 90 8.82 16.39 -5.76
C LEU A 90 9.19 17.70 -5.07
N PHE A 91 8.33 18.72 -5.16
CA PHE A 91 8.63 20.02 -4.56
C PHE A 91 8.73 19.95 -3.03
N ILE A 92 7.79 19.28 -2.36
CA ILE A 92 7.80 19.18 -0.89
C ILE A 92 9.04 18.44 -0.40
N PHE A 93 9.39 17.31 -1.02
CA PHE A 93 10.57 16.55 -0.63
C PHE A 93 11.86 17.30 -0.96
N LEU A 94 11.93 18.01 -2.07
CA LEU A 94 13.09 18.83 -2.45
C LEU A 94 13.35 19.91 -1.38
N PHE A 95 12.33 20.71 -1.04
CA PHE A 95 12.48 21.75 -0.02
C PHE A 95 12.80 21.16 1.35
N TRP A 96 12.13 20.07 1.73
CA TRP A 96 12.40 19.38 2.99
C TRP A 96 13.87 18.99 3.14
N TYR A 97 14.42 18.33 2.13
CA TYR A 97 15.78 17.86 2.18
C TYR A 97 16.83 18.97 2.12
N ILE A 98 16.59 20.02 1.32
CA ILE A 98 17.44 21.21 1.33
C ILE A 98 17.46 21.83 2.75
N SER A 99 16.29 21.97 3.39
CA SER A 99 16.21 22.46 4.77
C SER A 99 16.97 21.57 5.74
N VAL A 100 16.86 20.24 5.64
CA VAL A 100 17.59 19.29 6.49
C VAL A 100 19.10 19.45 6.34
N VAL A 101 19.61 19.57 5.10
CA VAL A 101 21.04 19.77 4.83
C VAL A 101 21.53 21.09 5.44
N ILE A 102 20.78 22.18 5.25
CA ILE A 102 21.13 23.51 5.81
C ILE A 102 21.14 23.45 7.33
N ILE A 103 20.08 22.94 7.96
CA ILE A 103 19.96 22.83 9.43
C ILE A 103 21.08 21.96 10.00
N SER A 104 21.35 20.80 9.39
CA SER A 104 22.44 19.94 9.81
C SER A 104 23.79 20.63 9.69
N THR A 105 24.04 21.35 8.60
CA THR A 105 25.31 22.07 8.40
C THR A 105 25.48 23.19 9.44
N LEU A 106 24.41 23.91 9.77
CA LEU A 106 24.45 24.96 10.80
C LEU A 106 24.74 24.41 12.20
N ILE A 107 24.16 23.25 12.55
CA ILE A 107 24.36 22.63 13.87
C ILE A 107 25.75 22.01 13.98
N THR A 108 26.16 21.21 12.98
CA THR A 108 27.39 20.41 13.07
C THR A 108 28.61 21.13 12.52
N LYS A 109 28.44 22.27 11.82
CA LYS A 109 29.48 23.02 11.10
C LYS A 109 30.22 22.22 10.02
N ILE A 110 29.74 21.02 9.69
CA ILE A 110 30.35 20.09 8.73
C ILE A 110 29.32 19.76 7.66
N SER A 111 29.52 20.29 6.45
CA SER A 111 28.56 20.15 5.34
C SER A 111 28.42 18.71 4.84
N ILE A 112 29.46 17.87 5.00
CA ILE A 112 29.44 16.45 4.60
C ILE A 112 28.35 15.67 5.33
N ILE A 113 28.07 16.01 6.58
CA ILE A 113 27.07 15.31 7.39
C ILE A 113 25.67 15.57 6.82
N GLY A 114 25.39 16.79 6.37
CA GLY A 114 24.13 17.12 5.70
C GLY A 114 23.92 16.29 4.42
N ILE A 115 24.95 16.17 3.58
CA ILE A 115 24.89 15.37 2.35
C ILE A 115 24.68 13.88 2.68
N LEU A 116 25.34 13.37 3.72
CA LEU A 116 25.15 11.98 4.16
C LEU A 116 23.70 11.74 4.63
N ILE A 117 23.14 12.65 5.41
CA ILE A 117 21.73 12.59 5.86
C ILE A 117 20.78 12.63 4.67
N PHE A 118 21.06 13.42 3.63
CA PHE A 118 20.25 13.44 2.41
C PHE A 118 20.21 12.07 1.75
N ILE A 119 21.37 11.47 1.49
CA ILE A 119 21.49 10.16 0.81
C ILE A 119 20.83 9.07 1.65
N VAL A 120 21.20 8.97 2.94
CA VAL A 120 20.66 7.95 3.84
C VAL A 120 19.17 8.14 4.07
N GLY A 121 18.72 9.39 4.23
CA GLY A 121 17.31 9.73 4.40
C GLY A 121 16.46 9.35 3.19
N TYR A 122 16.97 9.59 1.98
CA TYR A 122 16.27 9.24 0.74
C TYR A 122 16.16 7.72 0.58
N LEU A 123 17.28 7.00 0.72
CA LEU A 123 17.33 5.54 0.59
C LEU A 123 16.47 4.85 1.66
N SER A 124 16.57 5.30 2.91
CA SER A 124 15.75 4.77 4.00
C SER A 124 14.25 5.08 3.81
N GLY A 125 13.90 6.23 3.21
CA GLY A 125 12.53 6.57 2.84
C GLY A 125 11.95 5.62 1.78
N LEU A 126 12.69 5.36 0.70
CA LEU A 126 12.31 4.37 -0.31
C LEU A 126 12.16 2.97 0.30
N TYR A 127 13.12 2.58 1.15
CA TYR A 127 13.08 1.32 1.84
C TYR A 127 11.85 1.21 2.76
N ALA A 128 11.52 2.27 3.51
CA ALA A 128 10.35 2.29 4.38
C ALA A 128 9.03 2.07 3.62
N ILE A 129 8.91 2.62 2.40
CA ILE A 129 7.76 2.36 1.53
C ILE A 129 7.68 0.89 1.15
N SER A 130 8.78 0.30 0.67
CA SER A 130 8.83 -1.12 0.30
C SER A 130 8.55 -2.03 1.50
N TRP A 131 9.16 -1.75 2.65
CA TRP A 131 8.96 -2.48 3.89
C TRP A 131 7.50 -2.39 4.37
N SER A 132 6.85 -1.22 4.24
CA SER A 132 5.43 -1.07 4.61
C SER A 132 4.50 -1.95 3.77
N LYS A 133 4.80 -2.14 2.48
CA LYS A 133 4.05 -3.06 1.60
C LYS A 133 4.24 -4.51 2.04
N LEU A 134 5.49 -4.91 2.33
CA LEU A 134 5.81 -6.24 2.85
C LEU A 134 5.07 -6.52 4.15
N PHE A 135 5.10 -5.58 5.10
CA PHE A 135 4.37 -5.66 6.36
C PHE A 135 2.85 -5.81 6.13
N PHE A 136 2.29 -5.06 5.20
CA PHE A 136 0.87 -5.17 4.88
C PHE A 136 0.51 -6.55 4.30
N ILE A 137 1.27 -7.06 3.34
CA ILE A 137 1.07 -8.41 2.78
C ILE A 137 1.22 -9.48 3.87
N PHE A 138 2.26 -9.37 4.70
CA PHE A 138 2.49 -10.27 5.82
C PHE A 138 1.31 -10.29 6.79
N SER A 139 0.76 -9.11 7.13
CA SER A 139 -0.40 -8.99 8.01
C SER A 139 -1.64 -9.70 7.42
N GLN A 140 -1.81 -9.63 6.09
CA GLN A 140 -2.87 -10.36 5.40
C GLN A 140 -2.63 -11.87 5.42
N LYS A 141 -1.41 -12.33 5.11
CA LYS A 141 -1.05 -13.75 5.19
C LYS A 141 -1.27 -14.31 6.60
N LEU A 142 -0.90 -13.54 7.63
CA LEU A 142 -1.12 -13.93 9.02
C LEU A 142 -2.61 -14.02 9.36
N SER A 143 -3.43 -13.08 8.88
CA SER A 143 -4.89 -13.12 9.02
C SER A 143 -5.48 -14.38 8.35
N VAL A 144 -5.08 -14.68 7.12
CA VAL A 144 -5.50 -15.88 6.38
C VAL A 144 -5.06 -17.16 7.10
N TYR A 145 -3.82 -17.21 7.58
CA TYR A 145 -3.31 -18.33 8.37
C TYR A 145 -4.13 -18.55 9.64
N ARG A 146 -4.46 -17.48 10.38
CA ARG A 146 -5.34 -17.54 11.55
C ARG A 146 -6.73 -18.02 11.19
N MET A 147 -7.31 -17.57 10.07
CA MET A 147 -8.61 -18.06 9.59
C MET A 147 -8.57 -19.55 9.24
N LYS A 148 -7.53 -20.02 8.57
CA LYS A 148 -7.35 -21.45 8.26
C LYS A 148 -7.27 -22.29 9.53
N LYS A 149 -6.53 -21.84 10.55
CA LYS A 149 -6.34 -22.58 11.80
C LYS A 149 -7.56 -22.54 12.72
N LEU A 150 -8.22 -21.38 12.85
CA LEU A 150 -9.29 -21.15 13.84
C LEU A 150 -10.70 -21.35 13.26
N LYS A 151 -10.87 -21.19 11.94
CA LYS A 151 -12.17 -21.21 11.24
C LYS A 151 -12.07 -22.00 9.93
N SER A 152 -11.56 -23.23 10.03
CA SER A 152 -11.25 -24.09 8.88
C SER A 152 -12.42 -24.22 7.89
N LYS A 153 -13.64 -24.50 8.38
CA LYS A 153 -14.84 -24.63 7.52
C LYS A 153 -15.11 -23.38 6.67
N ALA A 154 -15.16 -22.21 7.32
CA ALA A 154 -15.37 -20.93 6.63
C ALA A 154 -14.23 -20.58 5.66
N TYR A 155 -12.98 -20.94 6.00
CA TYR A 155 -11.85 -20.76 5.10
C TYR A 155 -12.01 -21.59 3.82
N HIS A 156 -12.39 -22.86 3.94
CA HIS A 156 -12.61 -23.73 2.78
C HIS A 156 -13.79 -23.28 1.91
N GLU A 157 -14.88 -22.80 2.51
CA GLU A 157 -16.00 -22.20 1.77
C GLU A 157 -15.54 -20.98 0.95
N ILE A 158 -14.89 -20.00 1.59
CA ILE A 158 -14.39 -18.78 0.92
C ILE A 158 -13.39 -19.13 -0.19
N ARG A 159 -12.50 -20.10 0.05
CA ARG A 159 -11.50 -20.52 -0.94
C ARG A 159 -12.15 -21.20 -2.15
N THR A 160 -13.25 -21.91 -1.95
CA THR A 160 -14.00 -22.57 -3.02
C THR A 160 -14.78 -21.54 -3.84
N GLU A 161 -15.46 -20.61 -3.18
CA GLU A 161 -16.17 -19.51 -3.82
C GLU A 161 -15.21 -18.63 -4.66
N GLN A 162 -14.01 -18.32 -4.14
CA GLN A 162 -12.98 -17.60 -4.88
C GLN A 162 -12.59 -18.30 -6.19
N LYS A 163 -12.41 -19.64 -6.16
CA LYS A 163 -12.09 -20.41 -7.37
C LYS A 163 -13.22 -20.35 -8.38
N ASN A 164 -14.46 -20.52 -7.93
CA ASN A 164 -15.64 -20.47 -8.79
C ASN A 164 -15.79 -19.09 -9.47
N LEU A 165 -15.56 -18.01 -8.72
CA LEU A 165 -15.60 -16.65 -9.28
C LEU A 165 -14.48 -16.41 -10.30
N LEU A 166 -13.26 -16.89 -10.05
CA LEU A 166 -12.15 -16.80 -10.99
C LEU A 166 -12.42 -17.59 -12.27
N GLU A 167 -12.99 -18.78 -12.14
CA GLU A 167 -13.37 -19.60 -13.30
C GLU A 167 -14.49 -18.95 -14.12
N ALA A 168 -15.52 -18.42 -13.46
CA ALA A 168 -16.57 -17.66 -14.11
C ALA A 168 -16.02 -16.44 -14.85
N LEU A 169 -15.14 -15.67 -14.20
CA LEU A 169 -14.49 -14.50 -14.80
C LEU A 169 -13.66 -14.88 -16.04
N ASN A 170 -12.90 -15.98 -15.97
CA ASN A 170 -12.11 -16.47 -17.10
C ASN A 170 -13.01 -16.92 -18.25
N LYS A 171 -14.12 -17.63 -17.98
CA LYS A 171 -15.12 -18.01 -19.00
C LYS A 171 -15.74 -16.78 -19.67
N PHE A 172 -16.10 -15.76 -18.89
CA PHE A 172 -16.59 -14.49 -19.45
C PHE A 172 -15.55 -13.82 -20.34
N ARG A 173 -14.29 -13.79 -19.91
CA ARG A 173 -13.18 -13.21 -20.69
C ARG A 173 -12.99 -13.94 -22.02
N THR A 174 -12.95 -15.28 -22.01
CA THR A 174 -12.79 -16.07 -23.25
C THR A 174 -13.95 -15.85 -24.22
N VAL A 175 -15.18 -15.72 -23.73
CA VAL A 175 -16.35 -15.43 -24.59
C VAL A 175 -16.27 -14.02 -25.17
N PHE A 176 -15.82 -13.03 -24.39
CA PHE A 176 -15.64 -11.66 -24.87
C PHE A 176 -14.51 -11.55 -25.91
N ASP A 177 -13.38 -12.18 -25.66
CA ASP A 177 -12.22 -12.18 -26.56
C ASP A 177 -12.56 -12.92 -27.88
N LEU A 178 -13.37 -13.98 -27.85
CA LEU A 178 -13.87 -14.69 -29.04
C LEU A 178 -14.89 -13.89 -29.86
N LYS A 179 -15.60 -12.94 -29.26
CA LYS A 179 -16.62 -12.12 -29.95
C LYS A 179 -16.02 -10.90 -30.64
N ASN A 180 -14.80 -10.51 -30.27
CA ASN A 180 -14.08 -9.35 -30.80
C ASN A 180 -12.95 -9.73 -31.79
N ASN A 181 -12.84 -11.01 -32.14
CA ASN A 181 -12.08 -11.53 -33.30
C ASN A 181 -13.07 -11.95 -34.39
#